data_AF-A0A554GIW2-F1
#
_entry.id   AF-A0A554GIW2-F1
#
_cell.length_a   1.000
_cell.length_b   1.000
_cell.length_c   1.000
_cell.angle_alpha   90.00
_cell.angle_beta   90.00
_cell.angle_gamma   90.00
#
_symmetry.space_group_name_H-M   'P 1'
#
loop_
_entity.id
_entity.type
_entity.pdbx_description
1 polymer ?
#
loop_
_entity_poly.entity_id
_entity_poly.type
_entity_poly.pdbx_seq_one_letter_code
_entity_poly.pdbx_strand_id
1 'polypeptide(L)' 'MSDEREDTTIYKVVVNHEEQYSIWPADRENALGWKDAGKQGLKAECLEYIKEVWTDMRPLSLRKKMEEDAARNKN' A
#
# COMPACT_ATOMS: atom_id res chain seq x y z
N MET A 1 10.78 -1.25 -28.28
CA MET A 1 11.87 -1.13 -27.30
C MET A 1 11.37 -0.11 -26.30
N SER A 2 10.94 -0.59 -25.13
CA SER A 2 10.27 0.23 -24.13
C SER A 2 11.31 1.08 -23.42
N ASP A 3 11.04 2.36 -23.31
CA ASP A 3 11.81 3.43 -22.68
C ASP A 3 12.30 3.05 -21.26
N GLU A 4 13.44 2.37 -21.17
CA GLU A 4 14.18 2.10 -19.92
C GLU A 4 14.94 3.36 -19.49
N ARG A 5 14.24 4.48 -19.32
CA ARG A 5 14.80 5.57 -18.53
C ARG A 5 14.96 5.03 -17.12
N GLU A 6 16.19 4.87 -16.67
CA GLU A 6 16.50 4.58 -15.27
C GLU A 6 15.83 5.67 -14.43
N ASP A 7 14.66 5.34 -13.88
CA ASP A 7 13.90 6.23 -13.01
C ASP A 7 14.64 6.25 -11.66
N THR A 8 15.67 7.09 -11.56
CA THR A 8 16.45 7.33 -10.34
C THR A 8 15.66 8.13 -9.30
N THR A 9 14.38 8.40 -9.58
CA THR A 9 13.45 9.05 -8.68
C THR A 9 13.26 8.20 -7.44
N ILE A 10 13.44 8.81 -6.27
CA ILE A 10 13.20 8.15 -5.00
C ILE A 10 11.70 8.25 -4.67
N TYR A 11 11.11 7.10 -4.42
CA TYR A 11 9.73 6.94 -3.98
C TYR A 11 9.70 6.46 -2.54
N LYS A 12 8.60 6.75 -1.86
CA LYS A 12 8.25 6.21 -0.56
C LYS A 12 6.94 5.46 -0.66
N VAL A 13 6.82 4.40 0.11
CA VAL A 13 5.59 3.61 0.20
C VAL A 13 4.66 4.32 1.17
N VAL A 14 3.43 4.54 0.72
CA VAL A 14 2.37 5.17 1.49
C VAL A 14 1.19 4.21 1.64
N VAL A 15 0.50 4.32 2.76
CA VAL A 15 -0.69 3.53 3.09
C VAL A 15 -1.83 4.45 3.51
N ASN A 16 -3.04 4.14 3.06
CA ASN A 16 -4.24 4.86 3.47
C ASN A 16 -4.97 4.16 4.63
N HIS A 17 -6.07 4.76 5.08
CA HIS A 17 -6.92 4.24 6.16
C HIS A 17 -7.63 2.91 5.84
N GLU A 18 -7.67 2.51 4.56
CA GLU A 18 -8.23 1.24 4.10
C GLU A 18 -7.16 0.15 3.90
N GLU A 19 -5.93 0.37 4.38
CA GLU A 19 -4.77 -0.52 4.20
C GLU A 19 -4.37 -0.73 2.73
N GLN A 20 -4.67 0.24 1.86
CA GLN A 20 -4.22 0.21 0.47
C GLN A 20 -2.83 0.83 0.37
N TYR A 21 -1.91 0.12 -0.28
CA TYR A 21 -0.53 0.55 -0.45
C TYR A 21 -0.33 1.19 -1.82
N SER A 22 0.47 2.26 -1.87
CA SER A 22 0.88 2.92 -3.11
C SER A 22 2.29 3.49 -2.97
N ILE A 23 2.87 3.96 -4.08
CA ILE A 23 4.14 4.68 -4.09
C ILE A 23 3.89 6.17 -4.32
N TRP A 24 4.61 7.01 -3.58
CA TRP A 24 4.55 8.47 -3.70
C TRP A 24 5.97 9.04 -3.86
N PRO A 25 6.18 10.11 -4.64
CA PRO A 25 7.49 10.75 -4.74
C PRO A 25 7.97 11.20 -3.35
N ALA A 26 9.20 10.85 -2.99
CA ALA A 26 9.72 11.13 -1.65
C ALA A 26 10.03 12.62 -1.41
N ASP A 27 10.17 13.40 -2.49
CA ASP A 27 10.33 14.86 -2.46
C ASP A 27 9.04 15.61 -2.09
N ARG A 28 7.89 14.91 -2.04
CA ARG A 28 6.58 15.52 -1.79
C ARG A 28 6.01 15.11 -0.45
N GLU A 29 5.28 16.05 0.15
CA GLU A 29 4.41 15.76 1.29
C GLU A 29 3.28 14.79 0.87
N ASN A 30 2.80 14.02 1.84
CA ASN A 30 1.72 13.06 1.61
C ASN A 30 0.39 13.78 1.43
N ALA A 31 -0.43 13.26 0.52
CA ALA A 31 -1.83 13.69 0.42
C ALA A 31 -2.59 13.39 1.73
N LEU A 32 -3.64 14.18 2.00
CA LEU A 32 -4.48 13.99 3.18
C LEU A 32 -5.02 12.55 3.24
N GLY A 33 -4.86 11.90 4.39
CA GLY A 33 -5.33 10.52 4.60
C GLY A 33 -4.34 9.42 4.17
N TRP A 34 -3.18 9.78 3.62
CA TRP A 34 -2.05 8.89 3.37
C TRP A 34 -0.97 9.05 4.43
N LYS A 35 -0.32 7.95 4.79
CA LYS A 35 0.77 7.91 5.77
C LYS A 35 1.95 7.12 5.21
N ASP A 36 3.16 7.43 5.63
CA ASP A 36 4.34 6.67 5.23
C ASP A 36 4.32 5.27 5.86
N ALA A 37 4.54 4.24 5.04
CA ALA A 37 4.58 2.85 5.47
C ALA A 37 5.98 2.42 5.96
N GLY A 38 6.97 3.33 5.93
CA GLY A 38 8.33 3.09 6.44
C GLY A 38 9.34 2.54 5.42
N LYS A 39 8.96 2.36 4.15
CA LYS A 39 9.87 2.00 3.05
C LYS A 39 10.05 3.17 2.09
N GLN A 40 11.29 3.45 1.69
CA GLN A 40 11.68 4.43 0.67
C GLN A 40 12.82 3.85 -0.18
N GLY A 41 12.86 4.16 -1.47
CA GLY A 41 13.88 3.67 -2.40
C GLY A 41 13.48 3.91 -3.85
N LEU A 42 14.08 3.14 -4.76
CA LEU A 42 13.67 3.15 -6.15
C LEU A 42 12.26 2.58 -6.32
N LYS A 43 11.65 2.89 -7.46
CA LYS A 43 10.31 2.38 -7.82
C LYS A 43 10.22 0.87 -7.69
N ALA A 44 11.21 0.13 -8.19
CA ALA A 44 11.24 -1.34 -8.13
C ALA A 44 11.24 -1.84 -6.67
N GLU A 45 12.14 -1.32 -5.83
CA GLU A 45 12.25 -1.71 -4.42
C GLU A 45 10.98 -1.41 -3.62
N CYS A 46 10.33 -0.28 -3.90
CA CYS A 46 9.06 0.08 -3.26
C CYS A 46 7.93 -0.84 -3.69
N LEU A 47 7.87 -1.20 -4.98
CA LEU A 47 6.85 -2.13 -5.49
C LEU A 47 7.06 -3.56 -4.99
N GLU A 48 8.30 -4.02 -4.84
CA GLU A 48 8.59 -5.32 -4.22
C GLU A 48 8.13 -5.35 -2.77
N TYR A 49 8.46 -4.33 -1.98
CA TYR A 49 7.97 -4.21 -0.61
C TYR A 49 6.44 -4.25 -0.54
N ILE A 50 5.74 -3.52 -1.42
CA ILE A 50 4.27 -3.55 -1.48
C ILE A 50 3.76 -4.96 -1.75
N LYS A 51 4.38 -5.73 -2.66
CA LYS A 51 3.98 -7.12 -2.93
C LYS A 51 4.21 -8.03 -1.71
N GLU A 52 5.27 -7.79 -0.93
CA GLU A 52 5.57 -8.56 0.27
C GLU A 52 4.60 -8.26 1.42
N VAL A 53 4.20 -7.00 1.62
CA VAL A 53 3.34 -6.60 2.75
C VAL A 53 1.86 -6.67 2.42
N TRP A 54 1.47 -6.38 1.17
CA TRP A 54 0.07 -6.39 0.72
C TRP A 54 -0.37 -7.80 0.29
N THR A 55 -0.27 -8.74 1.24
CA THR A 55 -0.59 -10.15 1.02
C THR A 55 -2.09 -10.44 0.97
N ASP A 56 -2.90 -9.59 1.62
CA ASP A 56 -4.35 -9.65 1.62
C ASP A 56 -4.92 -8.38 0.96
N MET A 57 -5.27 -8.50 -0.32
CA MET A 57 -5.85 -7.40 -1.10
C MET A 57 -7.33 -7.14 -0.78
N ARG A 58 -7.93 -7.85 0.19
CA ARG A 58 -9.31 -7.58 0.62
C ARG A 58 -9.35 -6.24 1.36
N PRO A 59 -10.27 -5.32 1.00
CA PRO A 59 -10.45 -4.09 1.75
C PRO A 59 -10.72 -4.39 3.23
N LEU A 60 -10.13 -3.61 4.15
CA LEU A 60 -10.35 -3.73 5.60
C LEU A 60 -11.85 -3.83 5.94
N SER A 61 -12.69 -3.04 5.25
CA SER A 61 -14.15 -3.03 5.43
C SER A 61 -14.81 -4.37 5.12
N LEU A 62 -14.31 -5.12 4.12
CA LEU A 62 -14.80 -6.45 3.78
C LEU A 62 -14.37 -7.47 4.84
N ARG A 63 -13.14 -7.35 5.35
CA ARG A 63 -12.61 -8.22 6.42
C ARG A 63 -13.43 -8.07 7.71
N LYS A 64 -13.68 -6.83 8.14
CA LYS A 64 -14.53 -6.53 9.30
C LYS A 64 -15.93 -7.12 9.16
N LYS A 65 -16.57 -6.93 7.99
CA LYS A 65 -17.90 -7.47 7.74
C LYS A 65 -17.93 -9.00 7.82
N MET A 66 -16.92 -9.68 7.28
CA MET A 66 -16.81 -11.14 7.38
C MET A 66 -16.56 -11.63 8.81
N GLU A 67 -15.76 -10.92 9.61
CA GLU A 67 -15.56 -11.22 11.03
C GLU A 67 -16.86 -11.05 11.84
N GLU A 68 -17.62 -9.97 11.57
CA GLU A 68 -18.93 -9.73 12.18
C GLU A 68 -19.97 -10.80 11.80
N ASP A 69 -20.04 -11.17 10.52
CA ASP A 69 -20.94 -12.24 10.04
C ASP A 69 -20.57 -13.61 10.64
N ALA A 70 -19.27 -13.93 10.75
CA ALA A 70 -18.79 -15.17 11.37
C ALA A 70 -19.10 -15.23 12.87
N ALA A 71 -19.01 -14.11 13.59
CA ALA A 71 -19.40 -14.02 14.99
C ALA A 71 -20.92 -14.15 15.17
N ARG A 72 -21.71 -13.60 14.25
CA ARG A 72 -23.18 -13.64 14.29
C ARG A 72 -23.75 -15.04 13.99
N ASN A 73 -23.12 -15.81 13.11
CA ASN A 73 -23.59 -17.16 12.74
C ASN A 73 -23.21 -18.25 13.77
N LYS A 74 -22.57 -17.88 14.88
CA LYS A 74 -22.17 -18.78 15.98
C LYS A 74 -23.13 -18.73 17.17
N ASN A 75 -24.18 -17.92 17.09
CA ASN A 75 -25.25 -17.76 18.08
C ASN A 75 -26.59 -18.21 17.48
#